data_AF-A0A833N1L9-F1
#
_entry.id   AF-A0A833N1L9-F1
#
_cell.length_a   1.000
_cell.length_b   1.000
_cell.length_c   1.000
_cell.angle_alpha   90.00
_cell.angle_beta   90.00
_cell.angle_gamma   90.00
#
_symmetry.space_group_name_H-M   'P 1'
#
loop_
_entity.id
_entity.type
_entity.pdbx_description
1 polymer ?
#
loop_
_entity_poly.entity_id
_entity_poly.type
_entity_poly.pdbx_seq_one_letter_code
_entity_poly.pdbx_strand_id
1 'polypeptide(L)' 'MSSASLESTLELWSTTLRQAKQRIRPLFAAPSVAASANAFLDGLLGGERRKTGWMRAEAAGDPGPWRQQAILG' A
#
# COMPACT_ATOMS: atom_id res chain seq x y z
N MET A 1 -8.77 18.61 -19.71
CA MET A 1 -7.47 18.04 -19.27
C MET A 1 -7.01 17.11 -20.38
N SER A 2 -5.78 17.27 -20.91
CA SER A 2 -5.26 16.42 -21.98
C SER A 2 -4.78 15.08 -21.42
N SER A 3 -4.77 14.01 -22.24
CA SER A 3 -4.28 12.68 -21.83
C SER A 3 -2.83 12.72 -21.33
N ALA A 4 -1.98 13.54 -21.96
CA ALA A 4 -0.60 13.76 -21.52
C ALA A 4 -0.49 14.31 -20.07
N SER A 5 -1.47 15.09 -19.62
CA SER A 5 -1.54 15.58 -18.23
C SER A 5 -1.94 14.48 -17.24
N LEU A 6 -2.81 13.55 -17.65
CA LEU A 6 -3.21 12.39 -16.84
C LEU A 6 -2.03 11.44 -16.64
N GLU A 7 -1.35 11.08 -17.73
CA GLU A 7 -0.19 10.17 -17.72
C GLU A 7 0.94 10.71 -16.85
N SER A 8 1.26 12.01 -17.00
CA SER A 8 2.27 12.68 -16.16
C SER A 8 1.89 12.66 -14.69
N THR A 9 0.60 12.87 -14.38
CA THR A 9 0.10 12.82 -13.00
C THR A 9 0.20 11.41 -12.43
N LEU A 10 -0.22 10.39 -13.19
CA LEU A 10 -0.12 8.99 -12.78
C LEU A 10 1.33 8.56 -12.54
N GLU A 11 2.26 8.97 -13.39
CA GLU A 11 3.67 8.68 -13.23
C GLU A 11 4.24 9.33 -11.96
N LEU A 12 3.90 10.60 -11.71
CA LEU A 12 4.28 11.31 -10.49
C LEU A 12 3.74 10.58 -9.24
N TRP A 13 2.47 10.19 -9.24
CA TRP A 13 1.87 9.45 -8.12
C TRP A 13 2.53 8.09 -7.89
N SER A 14 2.74 7.33 -8.97
CA SER A 14 3.37 6.01 -8.95
C SER A 14 4.80 6.09 -8.39
N THR A 15 5.57 7.09 -8.82
CA THR A 15 6.92 7.34 -8.34
C THR A 15 6.94 7.81 -6.89
N THR A 16 6.05 8.73 -6.51
CA THR A 16 5.94 9.22 -5.13
C THR A 16 5.58 8.09 -4.16
N LEU A 17 4.63 7.22 -4.54
CA LEU A 17 4.26 6.06 -3.74
C LEU A 17 5.42 5.07 -3.57
N ARG A 18 6.19 4.78 -4.64
CA ARG A 18 7.39 3.95 -4.55
C ARG A 18 8.42 4.55 -3.59
N GLN A 19 8.69 5.85 -3.69
CA GLN A 19 9.64 6.54 -2.80
C GLN A 19 9.18 6.52 -1.34
N ALA A 20 7.89 6.73 -1.09
CA ALA A 20 7.32 6.65 0.25
C ALA A 20 7.52 5.25 0.86
N LYS A 21 7.21 4.19 0.10
CA LYS A 21 7.44 2.80 0.51
C LYS A 21 8.91 2.51 0.82
N GLN A 22 9.83 3.00 0.00
CA GLN A 22 11.27 2.85 0.24
C GLN A 22 11.71 3.56 1.53
N ARG A 23 11.16 4.75 1.81
CA ARG A 23 11.50 5.53 2.99
C ARG A 23 10.97 4.91 4.28
N ILE A 24 9.81 4.27 4.26
CA ILE A 24 9.24 3.62 5.46
C ILE A 24 9.80 2.21 5.71
N ARG A 25 10.25 1.50 4.66
CA ARG A 25 10.80 0.14 4.78
C ARG A 25 11.82 -0.03 5.93
N PRO A 26 12.83 0.84 6.12
CA PRO A 26 13.81 0.68 7.20
C PRO A 26 13.25 0.90 8.61
N LEU A 27 12.04 1.43 8.76
CA LEU A 27 11.38 1.59 10.07
C LEU A 27 10.93 0.24 10.66
N PHE A 28 10.88 -0.82 9.85
CA PHE A 28 10.47 -2.15 10.26
C PHE A 28 11.67 -3.10 10.27
N ALA A 29 11.97 -3.67 11.45
CA ALA A 29 13.08 -4.62 11.60
C ALA A 29 12.83 -5.93 10.84
N ALA A 30 11.59 -6.43 10.86
CA ALA A 30 11.21 -7.66 10.18
C ALA A 30 10.82 -7.38 8.71
N PRO A 31 11.46 -8.03 7.72
CA PRO A 31 11.11 -7.86 6.30
C PRO A 31 9.65 -8.18 5.99
N SER A 32 9.06 -9.16 6.68
CA SER A 32 7.65 -9.52 6.55
C SER A 32 6.71 -8.39 6.98
N VAL A 33 7.03 -7.70 8.08
CA VAL A 33 6.24 -6.57 8.57
C VAL A 33 6.38 -5.37 7.63
N ALA A 34 7.58 -5.12 7.10
CA ALA A 34 7.78 -4.10 6.06
C ALA A 34 6.95 -4.38 4.80
N ALA A 35 6.87 -5.64 4.38
CA ALA A 35 6.05 -6.06 3.25
C ALA A 35 4.56 -5.84 3.52
N SER A 36 4.07 -6.24 4.71
CA SER A 36 2.69 -6.00 5.12
C SER A 36 2.37 -4.50 5.20
N ALA A 37 3.30 -3.66 5.65
CA ALA A 37 3.12 -2.20 5.68
C ALA A 37 2.99 -1.59 4.28
N ASN A 38 3.81 -2.06 3.33
CA ASN A 38 3.69 -1.65 1.93
C ASN A 38 2.35 -2.07 1.32
N ALA A 39 1.92 -3.32 1.56
CA ALA A 39 0.64 -3.83 1.07
C ALA A 39 -0.56 -3.13 1.72
N PHE A 40 -0.45 -2.74 2.99
CA PHE A 40 -1.45 -1.91 3.66
C PHE A 40 -1.62 -0.56 2.98
N LEU A 41 -0.52 0.12 2.62
CA LEU A 41 -0.57 1.38 1.86
C LEU A 41 -1.23 1.21 0.49
N ASP A 42 -0.95 0.12 -0.22
CA ASP A 42 -1.62 -0.19 -1.48
C ASP A 42 -3.12 -0.36 -1.28
N GLY A 43 -3.54 -1.14 -0.29
CA GLY A 43 -4.96 -1.31 0.04
C GLY A 43 -5.64 -0.02 0.51
N LEU A 44 -4.91 0.88 1.17
CA LEU A 44 -5.42 2.17 1.62
C LEU A 44 -5.62 3.16 0.47
N LEU A 45 -4.75 3.13 -0.54
CA LEU A 45 -4.81 4.04 -1.69
C LEU A 45 -5.54 3.43 -2.90
N GLY A 46 -5.84 2.14 -2.86
CA GLY A 46 -6.63 1.43 -3.86
C GLY A 46 -8.07 1.94 -3.97
N GLY A 47 -8.69 1.66 -5.11
CA GLY A 47 -10.03 2.10 -5.50
C GLY A 47 -11.19 1.43 -4.74
N GLU A 48 -10.90 0.53 -3.81
CA GLU A 48 -11.92 -0.19 -3.06
C GLU A 48 -12.75 0.75 -2.18
N ARG A 49 -14.08 0.71 -2.36
CA ARG A 49 -15.01 1.61 -1.66
C ARG A 49 -15.09 1.32 -0.16
N ARG A 50 -14.94 0.06 0.25
CA ARG A 50 -14.93 -0.37 1.67
C ARG A 50 -13.59 -1.02 1.99
N LYS A 51 -12.87 -0.46 2.96
CA LYS A 51 -11.51 -0.89 3.31
C LYS A 51 -11.53 -1.65 4.65
N THR A 52 -12.14 -2.84 4.65
CA THR A 52 -12.08 -3.72 5.83
C THR A 52 -10.69 -4.36 5.94
N GLY A 53 -10.35 -4.88 7.13
CA GLY A 53 -9.10 -5.65 7.30
C GLY A 53 -9.02 -6.87 6.39
N TRP A 54 -10.14 -7.58 6.19
CA TRP A 54 -10.23 -8.75 5.31
C TRP A 54 -10.01 -8.42 3.84
N MET A 55 -10.66 -7.39 3.31
CA MET A 55 -10.51 -7.01 1.89
C MET A 55 -9.07 -6.58 1.57
N ARG A 56 -8.40 -5.87 2.49
CA ARG A 56 -6.99 -5.51 2.29
C ARG A 56 -6.07 -6.72 2.34
N ALA A 57 -6.32 -7.68 3.24
CA ALA A 57 -5.54 -8.91 3.31
C ALA A 57 -5.71 -9.75 2.04
N GLU A 58 -6.94 -9.92 1.56
CA GLU A 58 -7.22 -10.62 0.30
C GLU A 58 -6.50 -9.97 -0.89
N ALA A 59 -6.59 -8.64 -1.02
CA ALA A 59 -5.88 -7.89 -2.05
C ALA A 59 -4.35 -8.00 -1.94
N ALA A 60 -3.82 -8.20 -0.73
CA ALA A 60 -2.40 -8.43 -0.47
C ALA A 60 -1.96 -9.89 -0.65
N GLY A 61 -2.89 -10.82 -0.91
CA GLY A 61 -2.62 -12.26 -0.96
C GLY A 61 -2.36 -12.89 0.41
N ASP A 62 -2.73 -12.20 1.50
CA ASP A 62 -2.57 -12.69 2.85
C ASP A 62 -3.70 -13.69 3.21
N PRO A 63 -3.40 -14.79 3.92
CA PRO A 63 -4.41 -15.76 4.35
C PRO A 63 -5.40 -15.22 5.41
N GLY A 64 -5.19 -14.00 5.88
CA GLY A 64 -6.16 -13.26 6.69
C GLY A 64 -5.61 -11.96 7.27
N PRO A 65 -6.43 -11.22 8.04
CA PRO A 65 -6.21 -9.79 8.32
C PRO A 65 -5.11 -9.48 9.32
N TRP A 66 -4.62 -10.47 10.07
CA TRP A 66 -3.74 -10.26 11.23
C TRP A 66 -2.42 -9.58 10.88
N ARG A 67 -1.81 -9.89 9.73
CA ARG A 67 -0.54 -9.26 9.31
C ARG A 67 -0.69 -7.77 9.04
N GLN A 68 -1.83 -7.39 8.48
CA GLN A 68 -2.20 -5.99 8.21
C GLN A 68 -2.59 -5.26 9.51
N GLN A 69 -3.32 -5.93 10.40
CA GLN A 69 -3.76 -5.36 11.67
C GLN A 69 -2.61 -5.14 12.65
N ALA A 70 -1.61 -6.02 12.68
CA ALA A 70 -0.44 -5.90 13.56
C ALA A 70 0.37 -4.62 13.34
N ILE A 71 0.19 -3.93 12.22
CA ILE A 71 0.84 -2.64 11.93
C ILE A 71 0.14 -1.48 12.65
N LEU A 72 -1.12 -1.64 13.04
CA LEU A 72 -1.94 -0.57 13.60
C LEU A 72 -1.80 -0.40 15.12
N GLY A 73 -1.05 -1.28 15.79
CA GLY A 73 -0.95 -1.36 17.24
C GLY A 73 -2.03 -2.27 17.81
#